data_AF-A0A163JV66-F1
#
_entry.id   AF-A0A163JV66-F1
#
_cell.length_a   1.000
_cell.length_b   1.000
_cell.length_c   1.000
_cell.angle_alpha   90.00
_cell.angle_beta   90.00
_cell.angle_gamma   90.00
#
_symmetry.space_group_name_H-M   'P 1'
#
loop_
_entity.id
_entity.type
_entity.pdbx_description
1 polymer ?
#
loop_
_entity_poly.entity_id
_entity_poly.type
_entity_poly.pdbx_seq_one_letter_code
_entity_poly.pdbx_strand_id
1 'polypeptide(L)'
;MVEQHGPLCMRSLQGALKRDKHLKHQGRMQYGLFLKAIGLPVEEALLFWRLAFSNKTDEQFQKEYAYNIRHNYGLEGKRVSYDSFSCGKIIKGGAPSSGETHGCPFRHYSAGNLEATLYKDNISTNHVNEIMNLIQGSHYQLACTKYFEVTHPDHDKIDVIEHPNVYYELSLNDSDDKKKTDGEAMEVER
;
A
#
# COMPACT_ATOMS: atom_id res chain seq x y z
N MET A 1 -11.10 -0.14 1.68
CA MET A 1 -9.95 -0.02 2.59
C MET A 1 -8.63 0.20 1.85
N VAL A 2 -7.77 -0.80 1.58
CA VAL A 2 -6.46 -0.56 0.91
C VAL A 2 -6.60 -0.01 -0.51
N GLU A 3 -7.63 -0.40 -1.25
CA GLU A 3 -7.85 0.12 -2.62
C GLU A 3 -8.17 1.62 -2.65
N GLN A 4 -8.72 2.15 -1.55
CA GLN A 4 -9.13 3.55 -1.41
C GLN A 4 -8.03 4.37 -0.72
N HIS A 5 -7.48 3.87 0.39
CA HIS A 5 -6.58 4.64 1.25
C HIS A 5 -5.11 4.21 1.15
N GLY A 6 -4.82 3.10 0.48
CA GLY A 6 -3.45 2.60 0.37
C GLY A 6 -2.63 3.43 -0.61
N PRO A 7 -1.32 3.65 -0.35
CA PRO A 7 -0.42 4.21 -1.35
C PRO A 7 -0.29 3.26 -2.55
N LEU A 8 0.19 3.79 -3.67
CA LEU A 8 0.26 3.04 -4.93
C LEU A 8 1.04 1.71 -4.82
N CYS A 9 2.07 1.64 -3.97
CA CYS A 9 2.81 0.39 -3.72
C CYS A 9 1.93 -0.70 -3.10
N MET A 10 1.05 -0.35 -2.16
CA MET A 10 0.14 -1.30 -1.50
C MET A 10 -1.08 -1.61 -2.37
N ARG A 11 -1.60 -0.63 -3.13
CA ARG A 11 -2.63 -0.86 -4.16
C ARG A 11 -2.14 -1.83 -5.24
N SER A 12 -0.88 -1.70 -5.67
CA SER A 12 -0.27 -2.63 -6.63
C SER A 12 -0.18 -4.06 -6.09
N LEU A 13 0.28 -4.23 -4.85
CA LEU A 13 0.35 -5.54 -4.19
C LEU A 13 -1.04 -6.17 -4.00
N GLN A 14 -2.04 -5.38 -3.58
CA GLN A 14 -3.44 -5.80 -3.48
C GLN A 14 -3.98 -6.27 -4.85
N GLY A 15 -3.73 -5.50 -5.91
CA GLY A 15 -4.16 -5.84 -7.27
C GLY A 15 -3.51 -7.12 -7.78
N ALA A 16 -2.19 -7.29 -7.57
CA ALA A 16 -1.47 -8.51 -7.92
C ALA A 16 -1.99 -9.73 -7.14
N LEU A 17 -2.22 -9.58 -5.83
CA LEU A 17 -2.79 -10.64 -5.01
C LEU A 17 -4.17 -11.08 -5.51
N LYS A 18 -5.05 -10.13 -5.87
CA LYS A 18 -6.37 -10.44 -6.42
C LYS A 18 -6.30 -11.16 -7.77
N ARG A 19 -5.39 -10.74 -8.65
CA ARG A 19 -5.21 -11.29 -10.00
C ARG A 19 -4.56 -12.67 -9.98
N ASP A 20 -3.44 -12.79 -9.28
CA ASP A 20 -2.54 -13.95 -9.37
C ASP A 20 -2.86 -15.01 -8.29
N LYS A 21 -3.74 -14.66 -7.34
CA LYS A 21 -4.08 -15.48 -6.16
C LYS A 21 -2.85 -15.89 -5.36
N HIS A 22 -1.78 -15.09 -5.43
CA HIS A 22 -0.52 -15.35 -4.76
C HIS A 22 0.36 -14.09 -4.80
N LEU A 23 1.29 -13.97 -3.84
CA LEU A 23 2.39 -13.02 -3.88
C LEU A 23 3.71 -13.74 -3.60
N LYS A 24 4.78 -13.34 -4.29
CA LYS A 24 6.15 -13.80 -4.01
C LYS A 24 6.63 -13.30 -2.64
N HIS A 25 7.72 -13.87 -2.14
CA HIS A 25 8.18 -13.67 -0.76
C HIS A 25 8.27 -12.18 -0.36
N GLN A 26 8.95 -11.34 -1.15
CA GLN A 26 9.09 -9.92 -0.85
C GLN A 26 7.74 -9.18 -0.87
N GLY A 27 6.85 -9.53 -1.79
CA GLY A 27 5.49 -8.99 -1.82
C GLY A 27 4.66 -9.37 -0.60
N ARG A 28 4.77 -10.62 -0.13
CA ARG A 28 4.12 -11.07 1.12
C ARG A 28 4.66 -10.34 2.34
N MET A 29 5.97 -10.08 2.39
CA MET A 29 6.58 -9.34 3.50
C MET A 29 6.14 -7.88 3.50
N GLN A 30 6.32 -7.17 2.37
CA GLN A 30 5.95 -5.77 2.25
C GLN A 30 4.46 -5.54 2.54
N TYR A 31 3.59 -6.37 1.96
CA TYR A 31 2.15 -6.21 2.13
C TYR A 31 1.65 -6.73 3.48
N GLY A 32 2.12 -7.90 3.92
CA GLY A 32 1.68 -8.51 5.18
C GLY A 32 2.04 -7.67 6.40
N LEU A 33 3.23 -7.07 6.42
CA LEU A 33 3.63 -6.17 7.51
C LEU A 33 2.90 -4.83 7.46
N PHE A 34 2.58 -4.32 6.27
CA PHE A 34 1.71 -3.16 6.12
C PHE A 34 0.31 -3.44 6.70
N LEU A 35 -0.31 -4.58 6.34
CA LEU A 35 -1.62 -4.99 6.85
C LEU A 35 -1.64 -5.15 8.37
N LYS A 36 -0.60 -5.76 8.95
CA LYS A 36 -0.41 -5.84 10.40
C LYS A 36 -0.38 -4.46 11.03
N ALA A 37 0.40 -3.54 10.47
CA ALA A 37 0.59 -2.21 11.03
C ALA A 37 -0.66 -1.31 10.92
N ILE A 38 -1.53 -1.54 9.93
CA ILE A 38 -2.86 -0.87 9.89
C ILE A 38 -3.92 -1.55 10.77
N GLY A 39 -3.53 -2.54 11.60
CA GLY A 39 -4.38 -3.12 12.63
C GLY A 39 -5.04 -4.46 12.29
N LEU A 40 -4.66 -5.15 11.21
CA LEU A 40 -5.20 -6.49 10.92
C LEU A 40 -4.72 -7.49 11.98
N PRO A 41 -5.60 -8.12 12.79
CA PRO A 41 -5.18 -9.11 13.77
C PRO A 41 -4.72 -10.41 13.10
N VAL A 42 -3.93 -11.22 13.81
CA VAL A 42 -3.29 -12.40 13.21
C VAL A 42 -4.30 -13.45 12.74
N GLU A 43 -5.40 -13.62 13.46
CA GLU A 43 -6.48 -14.54 13.12
C GLU A 43 -7.10 -14.16 11.78
N GLU A 44 -7.41 -12.87 11.61
CA GLU A 44 -7.93 -12.33 10.36
C GLU A 44 -6.88 -12.34 9.26
N ALA A 45 -5.60 -12.11 9.58
CA ALA A 45 -4.52 -12.20 8.61
C ALA A 45 -4.37 -13.61 8.04
N LEU A 46 -4.47 -14.65 8.89
CA LEU A 46 -4.45 -16.04 8.44
C LEU A 46 -5.64 -16.35 7.51
N LEU A 47 -6.84 -15.90 7.86
CA LEU A 47 -8.03 -16.04 7.01
C LEU A 47 -7.88 -15.26 5.70
N PHE A 48 -7.41 -14.02 5.76
CA PHE A 48 -7.17 -13.15 4.62
C PHE A 48 -6.24 -13.82 3.60
N TRP A 49 -5.05 -14.25 4.05
CA TRP A 49 -4.08 -14.90 3.17
C TRP A 49 -4.57 -16.26 2.65
N ARG A 50 -5.30 -17.01 3.48
CA ARG A 50 -5.87 -18.30 3.09
C ARG A 50 -6.90 -18.16 1.97
N LEU A 51 -7.79 -17.17 2.09
CA LEU A 51 -8.81 -16.86 1.08
C LEU A 51 -8.18 -16.26 -0.18
N ALA A 52 -7.18 -15.39 -0.02
CA ALA A 52 -6.48 -14.78 -1.15
C ALA A 52 -5.69 -15.81 -1.97
N PHE A 53 -5.11 -16.83 -1.32
CA PHE A 53 -4.41 -17.95 -1.96
C PHE A 53 -5.37 -19.06 -2.36
N SER A 54 -6.44 -18.69 -3.08
CA SER A 54 -7.55 -19.59 -3.42
C SER A 54 -7.16 -20.78 -4.31
N ASN A 55 -5.97 -20.75 -4.92
CA ASN A 55 -5.42 -21.85 -5.72
C ASN A 55 -4.55 -22.82 -4.90
N LYS A 56 -4.43 -22.63 -3.58
CA LYS A 56 -3.74 -23.50 -2.65
C LYS A 56 -4.73 -24.29 -1.79
N THR A 57 -4.42 -25.55 -1.55
CA THR A 57 -5.18 -26.36 -0.57
C THR A 57 -4.93 -25.85 0.84
N ASP A 58 -5.81 -26.19 1.79
CA ASP A 58 -5.60 -25.89 3.21
C ASP A 58 -4.27 -26.44 3.71
N GLU A 59 -3.95 -27.69 3.34
CA GLU A 59 -2.72 -28.35 3.75
C GLU A 59 -1.47 -27.61 3.22
N GLN A 60 -1.47 -27.24 1.94
CA GLN A 60 -0.38 -26.43 1.35
C GLN A 60 -0.25 -25.08 2.06
N PHE A 61 -1.38 -24.42 2.34
CA PHE A 61 -1.38 -23.14 3.02
C PHE A 61 -0.75 -23.22 4.42
N GLN A 62 -1.19 -24.19 5.21
CA GLN A 62 -0.68 -24.41 6.57
C GLN A 62 0.81 -24.74 6.56
N LYS A 63 1.25 -25.60 5.64
CA LYS A 63 2.64 -26.06 5.54
C LYS A 63 3.61 -24.98 5.07
N GLU A 64 3.21 -24.15 4.11
CA GLU A 64 4.13 -23.24 3.42
C GLU A 64 4.04 -21.78 3.90
N TYR A 65 2.89 -21.33 4.43
CA TYR A 65 2.64 -19.90 4.66
C TYR A 65 2.23 -19.55 6.09
N ALA A 66 1.41 -20.38 6.76
CA ALA A 66 0.85 -20.02 8.07
C ALA A 66 1.93 -19.71 9.13
N TYR A 67 3.01 -20.50 9.16
CA TYR A 67 4.15 -20.26 10.04
C TYR A 67 4.77 -18.86 9.83
N ASN A 68 5.04 -18.48 8.59
CA ASN A 68 5.64 -17.18 8.26
C ASN A 68 4.72 -16.01 8.62
N ILE A 69 3.40 -16.18 8.47
CA ILE A 69 2.42 -15.18 8.89
C ILE A 69 2.50 -15.00 10.41
N ARG A 70 2.41 -16.07 11.21
CA ARG A 70 2.52 -15.98 12.68
C ARG A 70 3.86 -15.41 13.13
N HIS A 71 4.93 -15.75 12.44
CA HIS A 71 6.27 -15.20 12.70
C HIS A 71 6.33 -13.68 12.51
N ASN A 72 5.67 -13.13 11.49
CA ASN A 72 5.59 -11.67 11.29
C ASN A 72 4.87 -10.95 12.46
N TYR A 73 3.98 -11.65 13.16
CA TYR A 73 3.28 -11.16 14.36
C TYR A 73 4.05 -11.46 15.66
N GLY A 74 5.25 -12.02 15.60
CA GLY A 74 6.06 -12.34 16.79
C GLY A 74 5.54 -13.54 17.59
N LEU A 75 4.70 -14.40 17.00
CA LEU A 75 4.12 -15.56 17.67
C LEU A 75 4.93 -16.85 17.48
N GLU A 76 6.00 -16.80 16.68
CA GLU A 76 6.88 -17.93 16.37
C GLU A 76 8.36 -17.54 16.57
N GLY A 77 9.24 -18.54 16.68
CA GLY A 77 10.69 -18.34 16.75
C GLY A 77 11.14 -17.47 17.94
N LYS A 78 12.04 -16.50 17.69
CA LYS A 78 12.56 -15.56 18.72
C LYS A 78 11.53 -14.53 19.20
N ARG A 79 10.27 -14.60 18.75
CA ARG A 79 9.19 -13.66 19.07
C ARG A 79 9.52 -12.21 18.71
N VAL A 80 10.24 -12.00 17.60
CA VAL A 80 10.52 -10.66 17.08
C VAL A 80 9.30 -10.17 16.32
N SER A 81 8.69 -9.10 16.81
CA SER A 81 7.67 -8.36 16.06
C SER A 81 8.37 -7.54 14.98
N TYR A 82 8.21 -7.93 13.71
CA TYR A 82 8.78 -7.15 12.60
C TYR A 82 7.97 -5.89 12.36
N ASP A 83 8.68 -4.77 12.19
CA ASP A 83 8.09 -3.50 11.79
C ASP A 83 7.75 -3.50 10.30
N SER A 84 6.70 -2.76 9.96
CA SER A 84 6.35 -2.42 8.58
C SER A 84 7.51 -1.71 7.86
N PHE A 85 7.55 -1.86 6.54
CA PHE A 85 8.64 -1.29 5.76
C PHE A 85 8.44 0.20 5.50
N SER A 86 9.42 1.02 5.86
CA SER A 86 9.48 2.43 5.47
C SER A 86 9.64 2.61 3.96
N CYS A 87 9.27 3.79 3.44
CA CYS A 87 9.52 4.15 2.04
C CYS A 87 10.99 3.98 1.69
N GLY A 88 11.90 4.43 2.57
CA GLY A 88 13.34 4.28 2.38
C GLY A 88 13.78 2.81 2.23
N LYS A 89 13.22 1.89 3.03
CA LYS A 89 13.49 0.45 2.92
C LYS A 89 12.94 -0.13 1.60
N ILE A 90 11.73 0.25 1.20
CA ILE A 90 11.09 -0.22 -0.03
C ILE A 90 11.83 0.29 -1.28
N ILE A 91 12.27 1.54 -1.27
CA ILE A 91 12.98 2.19 -2.39
C ILE A 91 14.40 1.64 -2.54
N LYS A 92 15.11 1.42 -1.43
CA LYS A 92 16.49 0.89 -1.43
C LYS A 92 16.56 -0.64 -1.54
N GLY A 93 15.42 -1.33 -1.39
CA GLY A 93 15.33 -2.77 -1.54
C GLY A 93 15.61 -3.25 -2.96
N GLY A 94 15.73 -4.57 -3.13
CA GLY A 94 15.93 -5.16 -4.46
C GLY A 94 14.75 -4.88 -5.39
N ALA A 95 15.05 -4.46 -6.62
CA ALA A 95 14.05 -4.23 -7.64
C ALA A 95 13.25 -5.51 -7.93
N PRO A 96 11.94 -5.41 -8.25
CA PRO A 96 11.13 -6.58 -8.58
C PRO A 96 11.65 -7.27 -9.84
N SER A 97 11.83 -8.59 -9.76
CA SER A 97 12.12 -9.44 -10.90
C SER A 97 10.83 -9.90 -11.60
N SER A 98 10.95 -10.67 -12.68
CA SER A 98 9.80 -11.24 -13.39
C SER A 98 8.86 -12.00 -12.44
N GLY A 99 7.58 -11.61 -12.43
CA GLY A 99 6.56 -12.18 -11.55
C GLY A 99 6.58 -11.68 -10.10
N GLU A 100 7.39 -10.68 -9.77
CA GLU A 100 7.36 -9.97 -8.49
C GLU A 100 6.65 -8.61 -8.60
N THR A 101 6.03 -8.14 -7.52
CA THR A 101 5.24 -6.89 -7.52
C THR A 101 5.51 -6.02 -6.29
N HIS A 102 6.55 -6.33 -5.51
CA HIS A 102 6.97 -5.50 -4.38
C HIS A 102 7.63 -4.19 -4.83
N GLY A 103 8.14 -3.41 -3.89
CA GLY A 103 8.86 -2.18 -4.19
C GLY A 103 7.97 -0.93 -4.28
N CYS A 104 8.59 0.17 -4.70
CA CYS A 104 7.94 1.46 -4.88
C CYS A 104 7.65 1.69 -6.37
N PRO A 105 6.38 1.87 -6.79
CA PRO A 105 6.04 2.16 -8.18
C PRO A 105 6.76 3.38 -8.75
N PHE A 106 6.93 4.45 -7.96
CA PHE A 106 7.66 5.66 -8.38
C PHE A 106 9.15 5.42 -8.64
N ARG A 107 9.73 4.31 -8.17
CA ARG A 107 11.13 3.93 -8.40
C ARG A 107 11.27 2.80 -9.43
N HIS A 108 10.40 1.79 -9.35
CA HIS A 108 10.61 0.50 -10.01
C HIS A 108 9.73 0.29 -11.24
N TYR A 109 8.67 1.06 -11.44
CA TYR A 109 7.92 0.98 -12.70
C TYR A 109 8.72 1.65 -13.83
N SER A 110 8.47 1.19 -15.05
CA SER A 110 8.87 1.96 -16.22
C SER A 110 8.05 3.25 -16.27
N ALA A 111 8.61 4.29 -16.90
CA ALA A 111 7.93 5.59 -17.04
C ALA A 111 6.53 5.44 -17.67
N GLY A 112 6.42 4.70 -18.78
CA GLY A 112 5.13 4.49 -19.45
C GLY A 112 4.09 3.73 -18.60
N ASN A 113 4.51 2.73 -17.82
CA ASN A 113 3.59 2.01 -16.93
C ASN A 113 3.10 2.92 -15.79
N LEU A 114 3.98 3.76 -15.26
CA LEU A 114 3.62 4.70 -14.21
C LEU A 114 2.68 5.79 -14.75
N GLU A 115 3.00 6.41 -15.88
CA GLU A 115 2.12 7.40 -16.52
C GLU A 115 0.73 6.84 -16.80
N ALA A 116 0.64 5.64 -17.41
CA ALA A 116 -0.64 4.98 -17.64
C ALA A 116 -1.42 4.73 -16.34
N THR A 117 -0.72 4.43 -15.24
CA THR A 117 -1.33 4.27 -13.91
C THR A 117 -1.85 5.59 -13.36
N LEU A 118 -1.06 6.67 -13.47
CA LEU A 118 -1.46 8.01 -13.01
C LEU A 118 -2.66 8.54 -13.79
N TYR A 119 -2.69 8.37 -15.12
CA TYR A 119 -3.85 8.74 -15.94
C TYR A 119 -5.09 7.91 -15.60
N LYS A 120 -4.93 6.62 -15.28
CA LYS A 120 -6.04 5.77 -14.83
C LYS A 120 -6.62 6.24 -13.49
N ASP A 121 -5.80 6.84 -12.63
CA ASP A 121 -6.24 7.49 -11.39
C ASP A 121 -6.80 8.92 -11.63
N ASN A 122 -7.07 9.30 -12.89
CA ASN A 122 -7.63 10.60 -13.32
C ASN A 122 -6.76 11.82 -12.98
N ILE A 123 -5.44 11.63 -12.88
CA ILE A 123 -4.49 12.72 -12.65
C ILE A 123 -4.30 13.51 -13.95
N SER A 124 -4.43 14.83 -13.88
CA SER A 124 -4.26 15.71 -15.04
C SER A 124 -2.83 15.70 -15.57
N THR A 125 -2.65 15.94 -16.88
CA THR A 125 -1.34 15.93 -17.55
C THR A 125 -0.30 16.82 -16.86
N ASN A 126 -0.71 17.99 -16.35
CA ASN A 126 0.19 18.89 -15.63
C ASN A 126 0.75 18.24 -14.36
N HIS A 127 -0.10 17.61 -13.55
CA HIS A 127 0.33 16.91 -12.34
C HIS A 127 1.13 15.64 -12.64
N VAL A 128 0.79 14.91 -13.71
CA VAL A 128 1.61 13.78 -14.17
C VAL A 128 3.02 14.25 -14.48
N ASN A 129 3.18 15.33 -15.26
CA ASN A 129 4.49 15.87 -15.59
C ASN A 129 5.28 16.30 -14.34
N GLU A 130 4.64 16.94 -13.36
CA GLU A 130 5.28 17.28 -12.07
C GLU A 130 5.79 16.05 -11.32
N ILE A 131 4.96 15.01 -11.21
CA ILE A 131 5.33 13.75 -10.56
C ILE A 131 6.50 13.09 -11.30
N MET A 132 6.45 13.05 -12.63
CA MET A 132 7.52 12.47 -13.46
C MET A 132 8.84 13.24 -13.33
N ASN A 133 8.79 14.57 -13.22
CA ASN A 133 9.98 15.39 -12.99
C ASN A 133 10.63 15.10 -11.62
N LEU A 134 9.84 14.92 -10.56
CA LEU A 134 10.35 14.50 -9.24
C LEU A 134 11.07 13.15 -9.31
N ILE A 135 10.53 12.21 -10.10
CA ILE A 135 11.12 10.88 -10.28
C ILE A 135 12.45 10.94 -11.04
N GLN A 136 12.58 11.81 -12.04
CA GLN A 136 13.84 12.05 -12.75
C GLN A 136 14.93 12.55 -11.78
N GLY A 137 14.56 13.38 -10.80
CA GLY A 137 15.43 13.80 -9.69
C GLY A 137 15.65 12.74 -8.60
N SER A 138 15.14 11.52 -8.75
CA SER A 138 15.14 10.46 -7.73
C SER A 138 14.41 10.82 -6.42
N HIS A 139 13.49 11.79 -6.47
CA HIS A 139 12.70 12.25 -5.33
C HIS A 139 11.40 11.43 -5.16
N TYR A 140 11.53 10.11 -4.98
CA TYR A 140 10.38 9.18 -5.02
C TYR A 140 9.35 9.38 -3.90
N GLN A 141 9.79 9.78 -2.69
CA GLN A 141 8.89 10.09 -1.58
C GLN A 141 8.10 11.37 -1.85
N LEU A 142 8.75 12.40 -2.43
CA LEU A 142 8.06 13.62 -2.86
C LEU A 142 7.08 13.33 -3.99
N ALA A 143 7.43 12.45 -4.95
CA ALA A 143 6.50 12.01 -5.99
C ALA A 143 5.26 11.32 -5.40
N CYS A 144 5.43 10.46 -4.40
CA CYS A 144 4.33 9.83 -3.66
C CYS A 144 3.49 10.85 -2.86
N THR A 145 4.14 11.85 -2.28
CA THR A 145 3.49 12.94 -1.53
C THR A 145 2.65 13.80 -2.48
N LYS A 146 3.22 14.21 -3.62
CA LYS A 146 2.47 14.95 -4.66
C LYS A 146 1.29 14.14 -5.19
N TYR A 147 1.48 12.84 -5.38
CA TYR A 147 0.39 11.94 -5.75
C TYR A 147 -0.73 11.92 -4.69
N PHE A 148 -0.40 11.89 -3.40
CA PHE A 148 -1.38 12.04 -2.31
C PHE A 148 -2.15 13.36 -2.43
N GLU A 149 -1.45 14.50 -2.48
CA GLU A 149 -2.05 15.84 -2.54
C GLU A 149 -3.02 15.99 -3.72
N VAL A 150 -2.67 15.45 -4.89
CA VAL A 150 -3.53 15.54 -6.09
C VAL A 150 -4.75 14.62 -6.00
N THR A 151 -4.64 13.50 -5.28
CA THR A 151 -5.75 12.55 -5.10
C THR A 151 -6.63 12.86 -3.90
N HIS A 152 -6.19 13.77 -3.01
CA HIS A 152 -6.89 14.23 -1.82
C HIS A 152 -6.87 15.78 -1.78
N PRO A 153 -7.60 16.44 -2.71
CA PRO A 153 -7.49 17.89 -2.91
C PRO A 153 -7.96 18.74 -1.72
N ASP A 154 -8.74 18.15 -0.82
CA ASP A 154 -9.28 18.83 0.37
C ASP A 154 -8.33 18.75 1.58
N HIS A 155 -7.21 18.01 1.45
CA HIS A 155 -6.24 17.88 2.52
C HIS A 155 -5.27 19.07 2.51
N ASP A 156 -4.96 19.61 3.69
CA ASP A 156 -3.92 20.62 3.86
C ASP A 156 -2.56 20.12 3.34
N LYS A 157 -1.66 21.05 2.99
CA LYS A 157 -0.31 20.70 2.57
C LYS A 157 0.37 19.84 3.65
N ILE A 158 0.84 18.67 3.25
CA ILE A 158 1.44 17.69 4.15
C ILE A 158 2.97 17.71 4.12
N ASP A 159 3.56 17.22 5.21
CA ASP A 159 4.96 16.84 5.23
C ASP A 159 5.24 15.65 4.29
N VAL A 160 6.51 15.47 3.96
CA VAL A 160 6.95 14.40 3.07
C VAL A 160 6.60 13.04 3.67
N ILE A 161 5.89 12.22 2.89
CA ILE A 161 5.49 10.88 3.33
C ILE A 161 6.71 9.94 3.32
N GLU A 162 7.09 9.45 4.50
CA GLU A 162 8.23 8.53 4.68
C GLU A 162 7.84 7.08 4.96
N HIS A 163 6.55 6.80 5.14
CA HIS A 163 6.06 5.48 5.47
C HIS A 163 4.71 5.17 4.79
N PRO A 164 4.50 3.97 4.21
CA PRO A 164 3.22 3.60 3.61
C PRO A 164 2.02 3.65 4.58
N ASN A 165 2.24 3.28 5.85
CA ASN A 165 1.22 3.39 6.90
C ASN A 165 0.83 4.85 7.19
N VAL A 166 1.77 5.80 7.16
CA VAL A 166 1.46 7.23 7.31
C VAL A 166 0.58 7.73 6.18
N TYR A 167 0.88 7.35 4.93
CA TYR A 167 0.00 7.65 3.78
C TYR A 167 -1.43 7.16 4.06
N TYR A 168 -1.54 5.92 4.53
CA TYR A 168 -2.83 5.27 4.77
C TYR A 168 -3.62 5.94 5.88
N GLU A 169 -2.97 6.31 6.99
CA GLU A 169 -3.58 7.03 8.11
C GLU A 169 -4.09 8.42 7.70
N LEU A 170 -3.27 9.19 6.96
CA LEU A 170 -3.68 10.50 6.43
C LEU A 170 -4.91 10.38 5.52
N SER A 171 -4.92 9.40 4.61
CA SER A 171 -6.05 9.17 3.70
C SER A 171 -7.32 8.72 4.43
N LEU A 172 -7.18 7.93 5.51
CA LEU A 172 -8.34 7.52 6.32
C LEU A 172 -8.95 8.71 7.06
N ASN A 173 -8.12 9.52 7.72
CA ASN A 173 -8.58 10.66 8.51
C ASN A 173 -9.32 11.68 7.63
N ASP A 174 -8.83 11.95 6.41
CA ASP A 174 -9.52 12.81 5.43
C ASP A 174 -10.95 12.31 5.12
N SER A 175 -11.11 10.98 4.99
CA SER A 175 -12.42 10.39 4.68
C SER A 175 -13.39 10.40 5.86
N ASP A 176 -12.88 10.33 7.08
CA ASP A 176 -13.70 10.37 8.29
C ASP A 176 -14.12 11.81 8.62
N ASP A 177 -13.26 12.79 8.36
CA ASP A 177 -13.60 14.21 8.54
C ASP A 177 -14.64 14.67 7.53
N LYS A 178 -14.56 14.23 6.26
CA LYS A 178 -15.62 14.47 5.25
C LYS A 178 -16.98 13.95 5.68
N LYS A 179 -17.04 12.74 6.24
CA LYS A 179 -18.29 12.16 6.75
C LYS A 179 -18.87 12.96 7.90
N LYS A 180 -18.03 13.55 8.75
CA LYS A 180 -18.49 14.41 9.86
C LYS A 180 -19.04 15.72 9.33
N THR A 181 -18.33 16.43 8.45
CA THR A 181 -18.81 17.70 7.89
C THR A 181 -20.08 17.53 7.07
N ASP A 182 -20.19 16.46 6.27
CA ASP A 182 -21.40 16.19 5.49
C ASP A 182 -22.59 15.80 6.39
N GLY A 183 -22.32 15.08 7.49
CA GLY A 183 -23.32 14.73 8.50
C GLY A 183 -23.84 15.94 9.27
N GLU A 184 -22.95 16.86 9.66
CA GLU A 184 -23.27 18.10 10.37
C GLU A 184 -24.05 19.08 9.47
N ALA A 185 -23.67 19.20 8.19
CA ALA A 185 -24.40 20.04 7.23
C ALA A 185 -25.85 19.56 7.01
N MET A 186 -26.08 18.25 7.02
CA MET A 186 -27.42 17.66 6.83
C MET A 186 -28.31 17.76 8.08
N GLU A 187 -27.74 17.94 9.27
CA GLU A 187 -28.48 18.20 10.52
C GLU A 187 -28.89 19.67 10.68
N VAL A 188 -28.13 20.61 10.11
CA VAL A 188 -28.43 22.06 10.18
C VAL A 188 -29.55 22.47 9.21
N GLU A 189 -29.83 21.66 8.17
CA GLU A 189 -30.92 21.90 7.20
C GLU A 189 -32.27 21.25 7.59
N ARG A 190 -32.44 20.77 8.83
CA ARG A 190 -33.70 20.22 9.37
C ARG A 190 -34.25 21.07 10.52
#